data_AF-A0A7J6UF97-F1
#
_entry.id   AF-A0A7J6UF97-F1
#
_cell.length_a   1.000
_cell.length_b   1.000
_cell.length_c   1.000
_cell.angle_alpha   90.00
_cell.angle_beta   90.00
_cell.angle_gamma   90.00
#
_symmetry.space_group_name_H-M   'P 1'
#
loop_
_entity.id
_entity.type
_entity.pdbx_description
1 polymer ?
#
loop_
_entity_poly.entity_id
_entity_poly.type
_entity_poly.pdbx_seq_one_letter_code
_entity_poly.pdbx_strand_id
1 'polypeptide(L)'
;LPLILYKVKDHPMMPHRRMLIQVLSTERLHDENVPARALVLHALQQLKVSSDRETIEIAVRNIICGTHGRDLTELKALIDSKGCYQSLHKLVYHDLKTRSIRHEISRHMITEAHLLRNSSHSLLSARDRRSSSGLDGGPSGLRRNYSMPSFQKIKEQYDR
;
A
#
# COMPACT_ATOMS: atom_id res chain seq x y z
N LEU A 1 2.73 -8.71 -19.08
CA LEU A 1 1.71 -9.23 -18.14
C LEU A 1 0.26 -8.85 -18.50
N PRO A 2 -0.10 -7.56 -18.76
CA PRO A 2 -1.49 -7.19 -19.03
C PRO A 2 -2.12 -7.94 -20.21
N LEU A 3 -1.36 -8.12 -21.30
CA LEU A 3 -1.80 -8.87 -22.48
C LEU A 3 -2.04 -10.36 -22.19
N ILE A 4 -1.26 -10.95 -21.27
CA ILE A 4 -1.44 -12.37 -20.89
C ILE A 4 -2.77 -12.51 -20.17
N LEU A 5 -3.03 -11.69 -19.15
CA LEU A 5 -4.29 -11.70 -18.41
C LEU A 5 -5.50 -11.34 -19.28
N TYR A 6 -5.31 -10.53 -20.32
CA TYR A 6 -6.36 -10.24 -21.31
C TYR A 6 -6.66 -11.45 -22.22
N LYS A 7 -5.62 -12.20 -22.62
CA LYS A 7 -5.74 -13.36 -23.51
C LYS A 7 -6.23 -14.61 -22.78
N VAL A 8 -5.91 -14.78 -21.50
CA VAL A 8 -6.46 -15.85 -20.67
C VAL A 8 -7.92 -15.51 -20.38
N LYS A 9 -8.84 -16.27 -20.97
CA LYS A 9 -10.28 -16.12 -20.77
C LYS A 9 -10.77 -17.11 -19.73
N ASP A 10 -11.76 -16.70 -18.95
CA ASP A 10 -12.48 -17.62 -18.08
C ASP A 10 -13.41 -18.50 -18.93
N HIS A 11 -13.33 -19.81 -18.75
CA HIS A 11 -14.30 -20.77 -19.25
C HIS A 11 -15.33 -21.03 -18.16
N PRO A 12 -16.62 -21.26 -18.47
CA PRO A 12 -17.66 -21.51 -17.46
C PRO A 12 -17.33 -22.63 -16.46
N MET A 13 -16.59 -23.66 -16.91
CA MET A 13 -16.15 -24.78 -16.06
C MET A 13 -14.75 -24.58 -15.45
N MET A 14 -13.94 -23.65 -15.99
CA MET A 14 -12.57 -23.41 -15.54
C MET A 14 -12.24 -21.91 -15.60
N PRO A 15 -12.31 -21.19 -14.47
CA PRO A 15 -12.04 -19.76 -14.43
C PRO A 15 -10.53 -19.50 -14.39
N HIS A 16 -9.82 -19.84 -15.47
CA HIS A 16 -8.36 -19.80 -15.55
C HIS A 16 -7.75 -18.43 -15.23
N ARG A 17 -8.41 -17.34 -15.64
CA ARG A 17 -7.90 -15.98 -15.37
C ARG A 17 -8.04 -15.66 -13.89
N ARG A 18 -9.18 -16.00 -13.28
CA ARG A 18 -9.40 -15.86 -11.85
C ARG A 18 -8.36 -16.62 -11.04
N MET A 19 -8.13 -17.88 -11.39
CA MET A 19 -7.12 -18.73 -10.73
C MET A 19 -5.72 -18.13 -10.84
N LEU A 20 -5.34 -17.66 -12.03
CA LEU A 20 -4.04 -17.02 -12.23
C LEU A 20 -3.88 -15.75 -11.38
N ILE A 21 -4.92 -14.91 -11.31
CA ILE A 21 -4.90 -13.72 -10.45
C ILE A 21 -4.74 -14.13 -8.98
N GLN A 22 -5.48 -15.13 -8.52
CA GLN A 22 -5.43 -15.62 -7.15
C GLN A 22 -4.04 -16.17 -6.77
N VAL A 23 -3.40 -16.93 -7.65
CA VAL A 23 -2.05 -17.46 -7.43
C VAL A 23 -1.04 -16.31 -7.28
N LEU A 24 -1.10 -15.31 -8.15
CA LEU A 24 -0.20 -14.16 -8.12
C LEU A 24 -0.45 -13.25 -6.91
N SER A 25 -1.71 -13.06 -6.50
CA SER A 25 -2.04 -12.09 -5.44
C SER A 25 -2.09 -12.67 -4.04
N THR A 26 -2.15 -13.99 -3.89
CA THR A 26 -2.40 -14.64 -2.61
C THR A 26 -1.36 -15.72 -2.30
N GLU A 27 -1.20 -16.70 -3.19
CA GLU A 27 -0.36 -17.87 -2.90
C GLU A 27 1.13 -17.53 -3.00
N ARG A 28 1.54 -16.85 -4.06
CA ARG A 28 2.94 -16.54 -4.33
C ARG A 28 3.38 -15.16 -3.88
N LEU A 29 2.51 -14.42 -3.20
CA LEU A 29 2.78 -13.03 -2.83
C LEU A 29 4.06 -12.88 -2.00
N HIS A 30 4.35 -13.86 -1.12
CA HIS A 30 5.54 -13.87 -0.27
C HIS A 30 6.85 -14.10 -1.03
N ASP A 31 6.80 -14.84 -2.15
CA ASP A 31 7.96 -15.09 -3.02
C ASP A 31 8.20 -13.93 -4.01
N GLU A 32 7.23 -13.05 -4.19
CA GLU A 32 7.30 -11.95 -5.14
C GLU A 32 8.09 -10.76 -4.60
N ASN A 33 9.09 -10.34 -5.37
CA ASN A 33 9.78 -9.07 -5.16
C ASN A 33 8.87 -7.87 -5.48
N VAL A 34 9.24 -6.69 -4.97
CA VAL A 34 8.45 -5.45 -5.10
C VAL A 34 8.17 -5.07 -6.57
N PRO A 35 9.14 -5.19 -7.51
CA PRO A 35 8.87 -4.96 -8.93
C PRO A 35 7.82 -5.89 -9.53
N ALA A 36 7.81 -7.18 -9.17
CA ALA A 36 6.80 -8.13 -9.63
C ALA A 36 5.40 -7.73 -9.14
N ARG A 37 5.27 -7.39 -7.86
CA ARG A 37 4.01 -6.88 -7.29
C ARG A 37 3.52 -5.62 -8.02
N ALA A 38 4.42 -4.70 -8.34
CA ALA A 38 4.11 -3.48 -9.11
C ALA A 38 3.64 -3.77 -10.54
N LEU A 39 4.18 -4.82 -11.18
CA LEU A 39 3.75 -5.27 -12.51
C LEU A 39 2.37 -5.91 -12.47
N VAL A 40 2.08 -6.72 -11.44
CA VAL A 40 0.75 -7.33 -11.24
C VAL A 40 -0.31 -6.24 -11.04
N LEU A 41 -0.08 -5.30 -10.12
CA LEU A 41 -1.02 -4.19 -9.88
C LEU A 41 -1.30 -3.36 -11.13
N HIS A 42 -0.27 -3.09 -11.93
CA HIS A 42 -0.42 -2.38 -13.19
C HIS A 42 -1.24 -3.17 -14.22
N ALA A 43 -1.04 -4.48 -14.30
CA ALA A 43 -1.84 -5.33 -15.17
C ALA A 43 -3.31 -5.35 -14.74
N LEU A 44 -3.58 -5.43 -13.43
CA LEU A 44 -4.94 -5.36 -12.88
C LEU A 44 -5.61 -4.01 -13.16
N GLN A 45 -4.88 -2.90 -13.12
CA GLN A 45 -5.40 -1.57 -13.49
C GLN A 45 -5.77 -1.43 -14.98
N GLN A 46 -5.02 -2.10 -15.87
CA GLN A 46 -5.26 -2.04 -17.31
C GLN A 46 -6.45 -2.90 -17.75
N LEU A 47 -6.65 -4.02 -17.09
CA LEU A 47 -7.85 -4.84 -17.25
C LEU A 47 -9.02 -4.05 -16.66
N LYS A 48 -9.69 -3.22 -17.45
CA LYS A 48 -10.92 -2.54 -17.02
C LYS A 48 -11.96 -3.60 -16.64
N VAL A 49 -12.04 -3.92 -15.35
CA VAL A 49 -12.71 -5.12 -14.85
C VAL A 49 -14.22 -4.95 -14.83
N SER A 50 -14.90 -5.35 -15.89
CA SER A 50 -16.37 -5.37 -15.90
C SER A 50 -16.96 -6.70 -15.40
N SER A 51 -16.22 -7.81 -15.39
CA SER A 51 -16.81 -9.14 -15.12
C SER A 51 -16.36 -9.82 -13.82
N ASP A 52 -15.20 -9.48 -13.25
CA ASP A 52 -14.66 -10.14 -12.03
C ASP A 52 -14.09 -9.13 -11.04
N ARG A 53 -14.90 -8.11 -10.76
CA ARG A 53 -14.49 -6.94 -9.98
C ARG A 53 -14.03 -7.35 -8.58
N GLU A 54 -14.79 -8.18 -7.90
CA GLU A 54 -14.50 -8.60 -6.53
C GLU A 54 -13.14 -9.29 -6.41
N THR A 55 -12.83 -10.26 -7.27
CA THR A 55 -11.53 -10.94 -7.26
C THR A 55 -10.39 -9.94 -7.43
N ILE A 56 -10.54 -8.97 -8.33
CA ILE A 56 -9.47 -7.99 -8.59
C ILE A 56 -9.31 -7.03 -7.42
N GLU A 57 -10.39 -6.57 -6.80
CA GLU A 57 -10.30 -5.71 -5.62
C GLU A 57 -9.64 -6.45 -4.43
N ILE A 58 -9.96 -7.73 -4.24
CA ILE A 58 -9.31 -8.59 -3.23
C ILE A 58 -7.82 -8.78 -3.57
N ALA A 59 -7.48 -9.03 -4.83
CA ALA A 59 -6.09 -9.18 -5.27
C ALA A 59 -5.28 -7.92 -5.00
N VAL A 60 -5.81 -6.74 -5.36
CA VAL A 60 -5.19 -5.44 -5.09
C VAL A 60 -4.98 -5.24 -3.59
N ARG A 61 -6.00 -5.54 -2.79
CA ARG A 61 -5.93 -5.48 -1.33
C ARG A 61 -4.81 -6.37 -0.80
N ASN A 62 -4.77 -7.63 -1.20
CA ASN A 62 -3.78 -8.59 -0.70
C ASN A 62 -2.36 -8.13 -1.03
N ILE A 63 -2.13 -7.66 -2.26
CA ILE A 63 -0.80 -7.16 -2.67
C ILE A 63 -0.39 -5.94 -1.83
N ILE A 64 -1.27 -4.95 -1.68
CA ILE A 64 -0.93 -3.71 -0.95
C ILE A 64 -0.80 -3.98 0.55
N CYS A 65 -1.77 -4.67 1.15
CA CYS A 65 -1.78 -4.96 2.59
C CYS A 65 -0.74 -6.01 3.00
N GLY A 66 -0.25 -6.83 2.08
CA GLY A 66 0.87 -7.76 2.29
C GLY A 66 2.25 -7.15 2.02
N THR A 67 2.33 -5.85 1.71
CA THR A 67 3.59 -5.12 1.51
C THR A 67 3.79 -4.11 2.65
N HIS A 68 4.98 -4.07 3.24
CA HIS A 68 5.26 -3.32 4.47
C HIS A 68 6.50 -2.43 4.35
N GLY A 69 6.56 -1.39 5.17
CA GLY A 69 7.74 -0.53 5.36
C GLY A 69 8.30 0.07 4.07
N ARG A 70 9.60 -0.19 3.83
CA ARG A 70 10.32 0.33 2.65
C ARG A 70 9.79 -0.25 1.36
N ASP A 71 9.41 -1.52 1.37
CA ASP A 71 8.86 -2.21 0.19
C ASP A 71 7.55 -1.56 -0.25
N LEU A 72 6.71 -1.10 0.70
CA LEU A 72 5.48 -0.40 0.36
C LEU A 72 5.76 0.99 -0.24
N THR A 73 6.82 1.64 0.23
CA THR A 73 7.27 2.94 -0.29
C THR A 73 7.83 2.77 -1.72
N GLU A 74 8.63 1.73 -1.94
CA GLU A 74 9.16 1.37 -3.26
C GLU A 74 8.03 0.96 -4.21
N LEU A 75 7.08 0.14 -3.76
CA LEU A 75 5.91 -0.25 -4.54
C LEU A 75 5.15 0.96 -5.05
N LYS A 76 4.88 1.93 -4.15
CA LYS A 76 4.22 3.19 -4.52
C LYS A 76 5.04 3.96 -5.55
N ALA A 77 6.35 4.10 -5.33
CA ALA A 77 7.23 4.80 -6.25
C ALA A 77 7.23 4.17 -7.65
N LEU A 78 7.35 2.84 -7.74
CA LEU A 78 7.35 2.10 -9.00
C LEU A 78 6.02 2.22 -9.77
N ILE A 79 4.90 2.31 -9.07
CA ILE A 79 3.59 2.50 -9.72
C ILE A 79 3.47 3.92 -10.23
N ASP A 80 3.83 4.91 -9.42
CA ASP A 80 3.65 6.33 -9.74
C ASP A 80 4.70 6.86 -10.74
N SER A 81 5.88 6.24 -10.84
CA SER A 81 6.98 6.69 -11.71
C SER A 81 6.78 6.41 -13.20
N LYS A 82 5.72 5.70 -13.59
CA LYS A 82 5.49 5.24 -14.98
C LYS A 82 5.08 6.37 -15.94
N GLY A 83 4.86 7.59 -15.45
CA GLY A 83 4.43 8.73 -16.27
C GLY A 83 3.06 8.55 -16.94
N CYS A 84 2.26 7.61 -16.47
CA CYS A 84 0.92 7.33 -16.99
C CYS A 84 -0.14 7.69 -15.95
N TYR A 85 -1.39 7.85 -16.38
CA TYR A 85 -2.51 8.19 -15.49
C TYR A 85 -2.82 7.10 -14.44
N GLN A 86 -2.24 5.91 -14.55
CA GLN A 86 -2.47 4.77 -13.65
C GLN A 86 -1.61 4.84 -12.37
N SER A 87 -1.83 5.90 -11.57
CA SER A 87 -1.19 6.05 -10.26
C SER A 87 -1.80 5.14 -9.19
N LEU A 88 -1.10 4.96 -8.09
CA LEU A 88 -1.63 4.24 -6.91
C LEU A 88 -2.83 5.00 -6.31
N HIS A 89 -2.83 6.33 -6.37
CA HIS A 89 -3.97 7.15 -5.96
C HIS A 89 -5.21 6.83 -6.80
N LYS A 90 -5.06 6.78 -8.13
CA LYS A 90 -6.15 6.41 -9.03
C LYS A 90 -6.68 5.01 -8.71
N LEU A 91 -5.77 4.04 -8.51
CA LEU A 91 -6.15 2.68 -8.13
C LEU A 91 -7.07 2.68 -6.92
N VAL A 92 -6.57 3.22 -5.81
CA VAL A 92 -7.24 3.11 -4.50
C VAL A 92 -8.53 3.90 -4.46
N TYR A 93 -8.56 5.13 -4.99
CA TYR A 93 -9.71 6.02 -4.78
C TYR A 93 -10.72 6.02 -5.93
N HIS A 94 -10.29 5.72 -7.15
CA HIS A 94 -11.16 5.78 -8.33
C HIS A 94 -11.51 4.41 -8.89
N ASP A 95 -10.53 3.49 -8.95
CA ASP A 95 -10.73 2.19 -9.59
C ASP A 95 -11.43 1.18 -8.65
N LEU A 96 -11.05 1.13 -7.37
CA LEU A 96 -11.71 0.28 -6.37
C LEU A 96 -13.09 0.85 -5.99
N LYS A 97 -14.16 0.05 -6.13
CA LYS A 97 -15.53 0.46 -5.82
C LYS A 97 -15.95 0.08 -4.41
N THR A 98 -15.46 -1.03 -3.87
CA THR A 98 -15.86 -1.50 -2.53
C THR A 98 -15.24 -0.63 -1.44
N ARG A 99 -16.09 0.01 -0.62
CA ARG A 99 -15.66 0.95 0.43
C ARG A 99 -14.83 0.27 1.53
N SER A 100 -15.18 -0.95 1.94
CA SER A 100 -14.44 -1.70 2.96
C SER A 100 -13.00 -1.95 2.53
N ILE A 101 -12.79 -2.42 1.29
CA ILE A 101 -11.47 -2.68 0.73
C ILE A 101 -10.63 -1.40 0.66
N ARG A 102 -11.20 -0.29 0.16
CA ARG A 102 -10.51 1.01 0.18
C ARG A 102 -10.09 1.40 1.59
N HIS A 103 -10.99 1.23 2.55
CA HIS A 103 -10.73 1.60 3.94
C HIS A 103 -9.63 0.74 4.58
N GLU A 104 -9.58 -0.55 4.28
CA GLU A 104 -8.51 -1.45 4.72
C GLU A 104 -7.16 -1.05 4.14
N ILE A 105 -7.08 -0.80 2.85
CA ILE A 105 -5.85 -0.34 2.19
C ILE A 105 -5.38 1.00 2.77
N SER A 106 -6.28 1.98 2.88
CA SER A 106 -5.94 3.28 3.44
C SER A 106 -5.46 3.17 4.89
N ARG A 107 -6.12 2.37 5.72
CA ARG A 107 -5.70 2.13 7.11
C ARG A 107 -4.32 1.51 7.17
N HIS A 108 -4.06 0.49 6.35
CA HIS A 108 -2.76 -0.15 6.25
C HIS A 108 -1.65 0.85 5.91
N MET A 109 -1.84 1.64 4.84
CA MET A 109 -0.87 2.63 4.41
C MET A 109 -0.58 3.70 5.48
N ILE A 110 -1.61 4.14 6.21
CA ILE A 110 -1.46 5.08 7.32
C ILE A 110 -0.64 4.45 8.45
N THR A 111 -0.95 3.22 8.84
CA THR A 111 -0.21 2.48 9.88
C THR A 111 1.27 2.34 9.51
N GLU A 112 1.56 1.88 8.29
CA GLU A 112 2.94 1.73 7.80
C GLU A 112 3.70 3.07 7.77
N ALA A 113 3.03 4.16 7.35
CA ALA A 113 3.63 5.50 7.36
C ALA A 113 3.98 5.98 8.78
N HIS A 114 3.14 5.69 9.77
CA HIS A 114 3.42 5.99 11.17
C HIS A 114 4.58 5.17 11.72
N LEU A 115 4.61 3.86 11.43
CA LEU A 115 5.72 2.99 11.84
C LEU A 115 7.05 3.50 11.26
N LEU A 116 7.10 3.79 9.96
CA LEU A 116 8.29 4.30 9.30
C LEU A 116 8.77 5.63 9.88
N ARG A 117 7.84 6.55 10.19
CA ARG A 117 8.16 7.84 10.83
C ARG A 117 8.75 7.64 12.22
N ASN A 118 8.13 6.79 13.03
CA ASN A 118 8.56 6.55 14.41
C ASN A 118 9.94 5.89 14.46
N SER A 119 10.21 4.93 13.58
CA SER A 119 11.53 4.32 13.41
C SER A 119 12.59 5.32 12.94
N SER A 120 12.23 6.30 12.10
CA SER A 120 13.17 7.32 11.65
C SER A 120 13.51 8.30 12.78
N HIS A 121 12.53 8.68 13.60
CA HIS A 121 12.73 9.57 14.74
C HIS A 121 13.55 8.92 15.86
N SER A 122 13.42 7.61 16.09
CA SER A 122 14.24 6.90 17.09
C SER A 122 15.72 6.87 16.69
N LEU A 123 16.03 6.72 15.40
CA LEU A 123 17.40 6.77 14.89
C LEU A 123 18.01 8.17 15.00
N LEU A 124 17.25 9.23 14.74
CA LEU A 124 17.70 10.62 14.92
C LEU A 124 17.94 10.94 16.39
N SER A 125 17.02 10.56 17.28
CA SER A 125 17.19 10.74 18.73
C SER A 125 18.37 9.94 19.31
N ALA A 126 18.68 8.77 18.75
CA ALA A 126 19.86 7.98 19.14
C ALA A 126 21.19 8.59 18.63
N ARG A 127 21.14 9.36 17.54
CA ARG A 127 22.31 10.07 16.99
C ARG A 127 22.64 11.31 17.81
N ASP A 128 21.63 12.06 18.25
CA ASP A 128 21.82 13.22 19.14
C ASP A 128 22.46 12.84 20.49
N ARG A 129 22.16 11.66 21.05
CA ARG A 129 22.79 11.18 22.29
C ARG A 129 24.26 10.79 22.16
N ARG A 130 24.73 10.46 20.94
CA ARG A 130 26.14 10.14 20.69
C ARG A 130 26.99 11.38 20.45
N SER A 131 26.37 12.49 20.08
CA SER A 131 27.03 13.78 19.89
C SER A 131 27.18 14.57 21.20
N SER A 132 26.57 14.10 22.30
CA SER A 132 26.53 14.79 23.61
C SER A 132 27.40 14.11 24.68
N SER A 133 28.51 13.48 24.32
CA SER A 133 29.55 13.07 25.29
C SER A 133 30.59 14.18 25.48
N GLY A 134 30.10 15.37 25.80
CA GLY A 134 30.88 16.58 26.05
C GLY A 134 30.10 17.54 26.93
N LEU A 135 30.24 17.35 28.24
CA LEU A 135 29.98 18.27 29.37
C LEU A 135 28.52 18.65 29.74
N ASP A 136 28.25 18.41 31.02
CA ASP A 136 27.37 19.10 31.98
C ASP A 136 25.82 18.94 32.03
N GLY A 137 25.36 18.63 33.25
CA GLY A 137 24.21 19.24 33.96
C GLY A 137 22.77 18.98 33.49
N GLY A 138 21.97 18.26 34.30
CA GLY A 138 20.50 18.11 34.10
C GLY A 138 19.68 19.38 34.46
N PRO A 139 18.36 19.30 34.75
CA PRO A 139 17.36 18.26 34.47
C PRO A 139 16.08 18.78 33.75
N SER A 140 15.15 17.86 33.41
CA SER A 140 13.70 18.07 33.14
C SER A 140 13.24 18.96 31.96
N GLY A 141 12.51 18.37 31.00
CA GLY A 141 11.74 19.15 30.01
C GLY A 141 11.00 18.34 28.91
N LEU A 142 9.68 18.23 29.07
CA LEU A 142 8.64 17.98 28.05
C LEU A 142 8.67 16.67 27.22
N ARG A 143 7.96 15.65 27.74
CA ARG A 143 7.20 14.72 26.88
C ARG A 143 6.10 15.52 26.17
N ARG A 144 6.27 15.83 24.88
CA ARG A 144 5.16 16.30 24.04
C ARG A 144 4.23 15.12 23.74
N ASN A 145 3.08 15.10 24.41
CA ASN A 145 1.95 14.27 24.04
C ASN A 145 1.41 14.77 22.70
N TYR A 146 1.72 14.07 21.61
CA TYR A 146 1.02 14.29 20.34
C TYR A 146 -0.39 13.70 20.48
N SER A 147 -1.35 14.56 20.84
CA SER A 147 -2.77 14.25 20.71
C SER A 147 -3.11 14.09 19.23
N MET A 148 -3.61 12.91 18.86
CA MET A 148 -4.08 12.61 17.51
C MET A 148 -5.25 13.54 17.15
N PRO A 149 -5.31 14.10 15.93
CA PRO A 149 -6.58 14.57 15.38
C PRO A 149 -7.54 13.38 15.35
N SER A 150 -8.72 13.53 15.95
CA SER A 150 -9.75 12.49 15.93
C SER A 150 -10.10 12.11 14.49
N PHE A 151 -10.25 10.80 14.24
CA PHE A 151 -10.49 10.18 12.93
C PHE A 151 -11.67 10.81 12.16
N GLN A 152 -12.62 11.45 12.87
CA GLN A 152 -13.70 12.25 12.29
C GLN A 152 -13.19 13.35 11.34
N LYS A 153 -12.11 14.06 11.70
CA LYS A 153 -11.61 15.19 10.91
C LYS A 153 -11.00 14.76 9.58
N ILE A 154 -10.40 13.58 9.52
CA ILE A 154 -9.85 13.03 8.27
C ILE A 154 -11.00 12.52 7.39
N LYS A 155 -12.03 11.92 7.99
CA LYS A 155 -13.22 11.45 7.25
C LYS A 155 -13.95 12.60 6.54
N GLU A 156 -14.14 13.74 7.20
CA GLU A 156 -14.79 14.94 6.62
C GLU A 156 -14.02 15.57 5.46
N GLN A 157 -12.71 15.35 5.38
CA GLN A 157 -11.87 15.91 4.31
C GLN A 157 -11.92 15.09 3.01
N TYR A 158 -12.32 13.82 3.08
CA TYR A 158 -12.33 12.90 1.93
C TYR A 158 -13.73 12.39 1.54
N ASP A 159 -14.77 12.66 2.32
CA ASP A 159 -16.19 12.38 1.98
C ASP A 159 -16.85 13.57 1.23
N ARG A 160 -16.08 14.49 0.62
CA ARG A 160 -16.58 15.56 -0.28
C ARG A 160 -16.42 15.20 -1.76
#